data_AF-A0A812RE62-F1
#
_entry.id   AF-A0A812RE62-F1
#
_cell.length_a   1.000
_cell.length_b   1.000
_cell.length_c   1.000
_cell.angle_alpha   90.00
_cell.angle_beta   90.00
_cell.angle_gamma   90.00
#
_symmetry.space_group_name_H-M   'P 1'
#
loop_
_entity.id
_entity.type
_entity.pdbx_description
1 polymer ?
#
loop_
_entity_poly.entity_id
_entity_poly.type
_entity_poly.pdbx_seq_one_letter_code
_entity_poly.pdbx_strand_id
1 'polypeptide(L)'
;MESTLRVVAGATSEPVNISEPQFLQVDYRNGSGRKRLRFSSAAEPGTARTSGGLRAGAKQPVVAYICSRYYRAPELIFGATNYTTAVDLWSIGCVLAEMLRGRPLFPGENGVDQLVEIVKVLGSPSRRQVLAMNPQYFSFAFPTVAACSWSTIFRKTVMPEFITLLSEFLQYDPEARIKPLEACAHGCFDSLREEQARCPDGQPLPPDLFNLTQRELRSCSASLHERLVPAWHAARCPGSPPQPQAAG
;
A
#
# COMPACT_ATOMS: atom_id res chain seq x y z
N MET A 1 12.23 -4.74 30.05
CA MET A 1 12.34 -3.26 30.08
C MET A 1 11.55 -2.72 28.91
N GLU A 2 10.30 -2.32 29.17
CA GLU A 2 9.39 -1.75 28.17
C GLU A 2 9.81 -0.31 27.83
N SER A 3 10.22 -0.09 26.58
CA SER A 3 10.45 1.25 26.06
C SER A 3 9.12 1.83 25.59
N THR A 4 8.38 2.47 26.50
CA THR A 4 7.15 3.20 26.19
C THR A 4 7.48 4.55 25.54
N LEU A 5 7.11 4.74 24.27
CA LEU A 5 7.07 6.03 23.60
C LEU A 5 5.85 6.82 24.13
N ARG A 6 6.08 7.92 24.85
CA ARG A 6 5.02 8.87 25.24
C ARG A 6 5.06 10.12 24.36
N VAL A 7 3.99 10.34 23.61
CA VAL A 7 3.69 11.61 22.94
C VAL A 7 3.02 12.52 23.96
N VAL A 8 3.56 13.72 24.18
CA VAL A 8 2.94 14.74 25.05
C VAL A 8 2.42 15.83 24.13
N ALA A 9 1.09 15.88 23.96
CA ALA A 9 0.41 16.95 23.23
C ALA A 9 0.34 18.20 24.13
N GLY A 10 0.93 19.30 23.67
CA GLY A 10 0.77 20.60 24.31
C GLY A 10 -0.62 21.14 24.00
N ALA A 11 -1.40 21.40 25.05
CA ALA A 11 -2.73 22.00 24.94
C ALA A 11 -2.63 23.41 24.36
N THR A 12 -3.27 23.65 23.21
CA THR A 12 -3.72 25.00 22.81
C THR A 12 -5.13 24.88 22.26
N SER A 13 -6.02 25.67 22.84
CA SER A 13 -7.46 25.71 22.62
C SER A 13 -7.79 26.69 21.50
N GLU A 14 -7.71 26.27 20.25
CA GLU A 14 -8.26 27.01 19.09
C GLU A 14 -8.79 25.99 18.06
N PRO A 15 -9.94 26.25 17.41
CA PRO A 15 -10.51 25.33 16.43
C PRO A 15 -9.64 25.27 15.16
N VAL A 16 -9.01 24.12 14.91
CA VAL A 16 -8.14 23.88 13.74
C VAL A 16 -8.98 23.78 12.47
N ASN A 17 -8.79 24.72 11.55
CA ASN A 17 -9.40 24.72 10.22
C ASN A 17 -8.74 23.66 9.32
N ILE A 18 -9.53 22.76 8.74
CA ILE A 18 -9.09 21.46 8.17
C ILE A 18 -8.76 21.53 6.67
N SER A 19 -8.57 22.72 6.11
CA SER A 19 -8.42 22.95 4.67
C SER A 19 -6.99 23.23 4.17
N GLU A 20 -5.96 23.11 5.00
CA GLU A 20 -4.57 23.44 4.61
C GLU A 20 -3.57 22.27 4.79
N PRO A 21 -2.58 22.14 3.89
CA PRO A 21 -1.58 21.08 3.93
C PRO A 21 -0.65 21.27 5.15
N GLN A 22 -0.67 20.32 6.08
CA GLN A 22 0.20 20.33 7.24
C GLN A 22 1.63 19.93 6.84
N PHE A 23 2.57 20.89 6.88
CA PHE A 23 3.99 20.64 6.64
C PHE A 23 4.66 19.96 7.85
N LEU A 24 5.48 18.95 7.54
CA LEU A 24 6.27 18.16 8.50
C LEU A 24 7.58 18.89 8.81
N GLN A 25 7.75 19.45 10.02
CA GLN A 25 9.05 19.95 10.48
C GLN A 25 9.59 19.05 11.61
N VAL A 26 10.81 18.53 11.42
CA VAL A 26 11.47 17.57 12.32
C VAL A 26 12.76 18.20 12.85
N ASP A 27 12.83 18.47 14.16
CA ASP A 27 14.05 18.99 14.78
C ASP A 27 14.92 17.89 15.39
N TYR A 28 16.22 17.94 15.07
CA TYR A 28 17.27 17.06 15.59
C TYR A 28 18.27 17.88 16.43
N ARG A 29 18.60 17.43 17.65
CA ARG A 29 19.78 17.93 18.38
C ARG A 29 20.59 16.80 19.00
N ASN A 30 21.90 16.84 18.74
CA ASN A 30 22.94 16.04 19.38
C ASN A 30 23.60 16.85 20.51
N GLY A 31 24.02 16.15 21.58
CA GLY A 31 24.94 16.64 22.60
C GLY A 31 25.05 15.71 23.82
N SER A 32 23.96 15.08 24.28
CA SER A 32 23.98 14.32 25.55
C SER A 32 22.90 13.24 25.74
N GLY A 33 22.36 12.66 24.65
CA GLY A 33 21.81 11.29 24.73
C GLY A 33 20.43 11.07 25.34
N ARG A 34 19.40 11.83 24.94
CA ARG A 34 17.99 11.34 24.98
C ARG A 34 17.25 11.69 23.69
N LYS A 35 16.91 10.67 22.89
CA LYS A 35 16.22 10.79 21.60
C LYS A 35 14.71 11.01 21.81
N ARG A 36 14.16 12.08 21.24
CA ARG A 36 12.71 12.32 21.13
C ARG A 36 12.43 12.88 19.74
N LEU A 37 11.64 12.17 18.94
CA LEU A 37 11.09 12.71 17.70
C LEU A 37 10.01 13.72 18.09
N ARG A 38 10.19 14.99 17.74
CA ARG A 38 9.11 15.99 17.78
C ARG A 38 8.83 16.40 16.34
N PHE A 39 7.56 16.32 15.98
CA PHE A 39 7.02 16.87 14.74
C PHE A 39 6.19 18.09 15.13
N SER A 40 6.56 19.28 14.64
CA SER A 40 5.82 20.51 14.93
C SER A 40 5.06 20.99 13.70
N SER A 41 3.82 21.44 13.92
CA SER A 41 3.03 22.20 12.95
C SER A 41 3.69 23.56 12.72
N ALA A 42 4.15 23.79 11.49
CA ALA A 42 4.65 25.10 11.10
C ALA A 42 3.45 26.00 10.78
N ALA A 43 3.28 27.07 11.56
CA ALA A 43 2.47 28.22 11.19
C ALA A 43 3.30 29.15 10.28
N GLU A 44 2.74 29.59 9.16
CA GLU A 44 3.41 30.42 8.16
C GLU A 44 3.67 31.87 8.61
N PRO A 45 4.62 32.56 7.96
CA PRO A 45 4.51 33.98 7.71
C PRO A 45 4.37 34.30 6.20
N GLY A 46 3.23 34.91 5.83
CA GLY A 46 3.22 36.06 4.91
C GLY A 46 2.94 35.82 3.42
N THR A 47 1.64 35.84 3.08
CA THR A 47 0.98 36.35 1.86
C THR A 47 1.82 36.90 0.69
N ALA A 48 1.57 36.41 -0.54
CA ALA A 48 1.29 37.25 -1.73
C ALA A 48 0.72 36.41 -2.90
N ARG A 49 -0.50 36.75 -3.35
CA ARG A 49 -1.09 36.26 -4.60
C ARG A 49 -0.58 37.10 -5.77
N THR A 50 -0.27 36.46 -6.90
CA THR A 50 -0.38 37.11 -8.22
C THR A 50 -0.86 36.10 -9.26
N SER A 51 -1.90 36.51 -9.98
CA SER A 51 -2.63 35.85 -11.05
C SER A 51 -1.86 35.77 -12.36
N GLY A 52 -2.04 34.68 -13.13
CA GLY A 52 -1.98 34.73 -14.59
C GLY A 52 -1.25 33.56 -15.26
N GLY A 53 -1.94 32.87 -16.19
CA GLY A 53 -1.30 32.14 -17.29
C GLY A 53 -1.75 30.70 -17.48
N LEU A 54 -2.71 30.47 -18.39
CA LEU A 54 -3.02 29.15 -18.94
C LEU A 54 -1.80 28.59 -19.70
N ARG A 55 -1.36 27.37 -19.36
CA ARG A 55 -0.58 26.50 -20.25
C ARG A 55 -0.96 25.03 -20.09
N ALA A 56 -0.82 24.34 -21.21
CA ALA A 56 -1.34 23.03 -21.59
C ALA A 56 -0.86 21.84 -20.74
N GLY A 57 -1.70 20.80 -20.66
CA GLY A 57 -1.28 19.42 -20.43
C GLY A 57 -0.86 19.01 -19.02
N ALA A 58 -1.16 19.80 -17.99
CA ALA A 58 -0.86 19.42 -16.61
C ALA A 58 -1.80 18.30 -16.14
N LYS A 59 -1.24 17.14 -15.77
CA LYS A 59 -1.94 16.17 -14.90
C LYS A 59 -2.48 16.96 -13.72
N GLN A 60 -3.81 17.01 -13.57
CA GLN A 60 -4.42 17.74 -12.47
C GLN A 60 -3.89 17.17 -11.15
N PRO A 61 -3.39 17.99 -10.22
CA PRO A 61 -2.93 17.50 -8.93
C PRO A 61 -4.14 16.89 -8.21
N VAL A 62 -4.09 15.58 -8.04
CA VAL A 62 -5.15 14.84 -7.34
C VAL A 62 -4.88 15.03 -5.85
N VAL A 63 -5.92 15.34 -5.07
CA VAL A 63 -5.79 15.70 -3.65
C VAL A 63 -5.06 14.57 -2.88
N ALA A 64 -4.00 14.88 -2.15
CA ALA A 64 -3.22 13.88 -1.42
C ALA A 64 -3.94 13.36 -0.15
N TYR A 65 -4.93 14.11 0.36
CA TYR A 65 -5.76 13.72 1.50
C TYR A 65 -6.98 12.90 1.07
N ILE A 66 -6.76 11.80 0.35
CA ILE A 66 -7.81 10.84 -0.03
C ILE A 66 -7.57 9.52 0.75
N CYS A 67 -8.60 8.67 0.86
CA CYS A 67 -8.64 7.40 1.60
C CYS A 67 -8.76 7.53 3.14
N SER A 68 -9.44 6.54 3.72
CA SER A 68 -9.46 6.29 5.17
C SER A 68 -8.03 6.05 5.66
N ARG A 69 -7.62 6.77 6.71
CA ARG A 69 -6.23 6.94 7.14
C ARG A 69 -5.44 5.64 7.27
N TYR A 70 -6.04 4.59 7.83
CA TYR A 70 -5.37 3.31 8.09
C TYR A 70 -4.92 2.58 6.81
N TYR A 71 -5.51 2.90 5.67
CA TYR A 71 -5.22 2.30 4.37
C TYR A 71 -4.44 3.26 3.45
N ARG A 72 -4.05 4.44 3.94
CA ARG A 72 -3.36 5.45 3.13
C ARG A 72 -1.94 5.01 2.80
N ALA A 73 -1.60 5.04 1.51
CA ALA A 73 -0.27 4.73 1.01
C ALA A 73 0.78 5.75 1.48
N PRO A 74 2.04 5.35 1.71
CA PRO A 74 3.04 6.22 2.30
C PRO A 74 3.39 7.42 1.42
N GLU A 75 3.38 7.29 0.10
CA GLU A 75 3.58 8.40 -0.85
C GLU A 75 2.53 9.51 -0.70
N LEU A 76 1.29 9.18 -0.35
CA LEU A 76 0.24 10.16 -0.08
C LEU A 76 0.49 10.89 1.25
N ILE A 77 1.04 10.19 2.24
CA ILE A 77 1.45 10.80 3.52
C ILE A 77 2.64 11.75 3.28
N PHE A 78 3.51 11.42 2.35
CA PHE A 78 4.59 12.27 1.85
C PHE A 78 4.11 13.40 0.92
N GLY A 79 2.81 13.57 0.71
CA GLY A 79 2.26 14.66 -0.09
C GLY A 79 2.56 14.56 -1.59
N ALA A 80 2.82 13.35 -2.10
CA ALA A 80 2.96 13.16 -3.54
C ALA A 80 1.67 13.58 -4.26
N THR A 81 1.80 14.39 -5.31
CA THR A 81 0.66 14.88 -6.12
C THR A 81 0.51 14.11 -7.43
N ASN A 82 1.51 13.30 -7.80
CA ASN A 82 1.61 12.53 -9.03
C ASN A 82 1.52 11.02 -8.78
N TYR A 83 0.66 10.60 -7.85
CA TYR A 83 0.46 9.18 -7.54
C TYR A 83 -0.36 8.46 -8.62
N THR A 84 -0.33 7.12 -8.57
CA THR A 84 -1.00 6.23 -9.53
C THR A 84 -2.01 5.34 -8.80
N THR A 85 -2.68 4.45 -9.53
CA THR A 85 -3.54 3.39 -8.95
C THR A 85 -2.77 2.42 -8.04
N ALA A 86 -1.44 2.54 -7.93
CA ALA A 86 -0.65 1.79 -6.96
C ALA A 86 -1.03 2.08 -5.49
N VAL A 87 -1.66 3.23 -5.20
CA VAL A 87 -2.20 3.53 -3.86
C VAL A 87 -3.32 2.56 -3.46
N ASP A 88 -4.08 2.05 -4.43
CA ASP A 88 -5.14 1.06 -4.19
C ASP A 88 -4.53 -0.31 -3.86
N LEU A 89 -3.41 -0.67 -4.51
CA LEU A 89 -2.66 -1.90 -4.22
C LEU A 89 -2.14 -1.92 -2.78
N TRP A 90 -1.63 -0.79 -2.29
CA TRP A 90 -1.25 -0.64 -0.89
C TRP A 90 -2.45 -0.83 0.05
N SER A 91 -3.58 -0.22 -0.30
CA SER A 91 -4.82 -0.29 0.47
C SER A 91 -5.32 -1.74 0.56
N ILE A 92 -5.26 -2.51 -0.53
CA ILE A 92 -5.58 -3.94 -0.58
C ILE A 92 -4.67 -4.72 0.37
N GLY A 93 -3.36 -4.48 0.37
CA GLY A 93 -2.43 -5.10 1.31
C GLY A 93 -2.82 -4.84 2.78
N CYS A 94 -3.20 -3.58 3.10
CA CYS A 94 -3.67 -3.23 4.44
C CYS A 94 -4.95 -3.99 4.83
N VAL A 95 -5.92 -4.11 3.92
CA VAL A 95 -7.16 -4.87 4.13
C VAL A 95 -6.88 -6.36 4.31
N LEU A 96 -6.03 -6.95 3.46
CA LEU A 96 -5.62 -8.35 3.56
C LEU A 96 -4.99 -8.66 4.94
N ALA A 97 -4.07 -7.82 5.40
CA ALA A 97 -3.47 -7.97 6.72
C ALA A 97 -4.50 -7.77 7.85
N GLU A 98 -5.42 -6.83 7.70
CA GLU A 98 -6.48 -6.59 8.67
C GLU A 98 -7.43 -7.79 8.80
N MET A 99 -7.82 -8.43 7.69
CA MET A 99 -8.68 -9.62 7.72
C MET A 99 -8.07 -10.75 8.54
N LEU A 100 -6.75 -10.98 8.45
CA LEU A 100 -6.07 -11.99 9.27
C LEU A 100 -5.90 -11.58 10.73
N ARG A 101 -5.67 -10.28 10.98
CA ARG A 101 -5.33 -9.77 12.31
C ARG A 101 -6.56 -9.36 13.14
N GLY A 102 -7.71 -9.14 12.48
CA GLY A 102 -8.96 -8.65 13.06
C GLY A 102 -8.93 -7.18 13.50
N ARG A 103 -7.88 -6.43 13.13
CA ARG A 103 -7.72 -5.00 13.46
C ARG A 103 -6.80 -4.29 12.45
N PRO A 104 -6.90 -2.96 12.23
CA PRO A 104 -6.21 -2.24 11.16
C PRO A 104 -4.68 -2.26 11.26
N LEU A 105 -3.97 -2.79 10.25
CA LEU A 105 -2.51 -3.06 10.31
C LEU A 105 -1.71 -1.85 10.84
N PHE A 106 -2.04 -0.65 10.35
CA PHE A 106 -1.40 0.62 10.69
C PHE A 106 -2.42 1.59 11.33
N PRO A 107 -2.60 1.55 12.66
CA PRO A 107 -3.61 2.36 13.35
C PRO A 107 -3.05 3.75 13.74
N GLY A 108 -2.74 4.62 12.77
CA GLY A 108 -2.21 5.96 13.04
C GLY A 108 -3.27 6.99 13.45
N GLU A 109 -2.99 7.83 14.45
CA GLU A 109 -3.92 8.87 14.94
C GLU A 109 -3.92 10.14 14.06
N ASN A 110 -2.88 10.35 13.26
CA ASN A 110 -2.73 11.43 12.27
C ASN A 110 -1.79 10.97 11.15
N GLY A 111 -1.48 11.84 10.18
CA GLY A 111 -0.59 11.47 9.05
C GLY A 111 0.81 11.06 9.48
N VAL A 112 1.38 11.71 10.49
CA VAL A 112 2.71 11.40 11.03
C VAL A 112 2.70 10.06 11.75
N ASP A 113 1.72 9.85 12.63
CA ASP A 113 1.59 8.60 13.37
C ASP A 113 1.32 7.43 12.44
N GLN A 114 0.59 7.65 11.34
CA GLN A 114 0.39 6.64 10.30
C GLN A 114 1.74 6.20 9.70
N LEU A 115 2.63 7.14 9.37
CA LEU A 115 3.96 6.81 8.87
C LEU A 115 4.81 6.08 9.92
N VAL A 116 4.70 6.46 11.19
CA VAL A 116 5.38 5.78 12.30
C VAL A 116 4.91 4.33 12.41
N GLU A 117 3.61 4.05 12.32
CA GLU A 117 3.07 2.68 12.31
C GLU A 117 3.58 1.86 11.12
N ILE A 118 3.69 2.47 9.94
CA ILE A 118 4.26 1.81 8.75
C ILE A 118 5.73 1.44 8.98
N VAL A 119 6.54 2.39 9.46
CA VAL A 119 7.98 2.17 9.73
C VAL A 119 8.21 1.14 10.82
N LYS A 120 7.34 1.05 11.84
CA LYS A 120 7.44 -0.01 12.86
C LYS A 120 7.34 -1.40 12.25
N VAL A 121 6.53 -1.58 11.21
CA VAL A 121 6.30 -2.88 10.56
C VAL A 121 7.34 -3.15 9.47
N LEU A 122 7.47 -2.24 8.51
CA LEU A 122 8.31 -2.42 7.32
C LEU A 122 9.78 -2.01 7.53
N GLY A 123 10.09 -1.39 8.66
CA GLY A 123 11.38 -0.75 8.89
C GLY A 123 11.51 0.58 8.15
N SER A 124 12.66 1.23 8.31
CA SER A 124 12.91 2.53 7.70
C SER A 124 13.12 2.41 6.19
N PRO A 125 12.46 3.25 5.36
CA PRO A 125 12.67 3.20 3.92
C PRO A 125 14.10 3.62 3.58
N SER A 126 14.67 2.95 2.57
CA SER A 126 15.93 3.36 1.97
C SER A 126 15.78 4.71 1.26
N ARG A 127 16.90 5.41 1.03
CA ARG A 127 16.91 6.68 0.27
C ARG A 127 16.25 6.55 -1.11
N ARG A 128 16.46 5.41 -1.78
CA ARG A 128 15.83 5.11 -3.08
C ARG A 128 14.30 5.05 -2.96
N GLN A 129 13.79 4.39 -1.92
CA GLN A 129 12.35 4.30 -1.68
C GLN A 129 11.73 5.65 -1.29
N VAL A 130 12.43 6.48 -0.51
CA VAL A 130 11.96 7.84 -0.20
C VAL A 130 11.82 8.67 -1.47
N LEU A 131 12.81 8.61 -2.37
CA LEU A 131 12.77 9.30 -3.66
C LEU A 131 11.66 8.77 -4.58
N ALA A 132 11.42 7.46 -4.58
CA ALA A 132 10.33 6.86 -5.34
C ALA A 132 8.94 7.30 -4.83
N MET A 133 8.79 7.48 -3.52
CA MET A 133 7.54 7.99 -2.92
C MET A 133 7.31 9.47 -3.23
N ASN A 134 8.31 10.32 -2.99
CA ASN A 134 8.26 11.73 -3.36
C ASN A 134 9.68 12.30 -3.57
N PRO A 135 10.05 12.65 -4.81
CA PRO A 135 11.37 13.20 -5.14
C PRO A 135 11.72 14.50 -4.39
N GLN A 136 10.72 15.26 -3.91
CA GLN A 136 10.94 16.51 -3.18
C GLN A 136 11.62 16.31 -1.82
N TYR A 137 11.58 15.09 -1.26
CA TYR A 137 12.14 14.75 0.05
C TYR A 137 13.54 14.10 -0.04
N PHE A 138 14.35 14.47 -1.04
CA PHE A 138 15.66 13.86 -1.34
C PHE A 138 16.70 13.90 -0.21
N SER A 139 16.56 14.83 0.73
CA SER A 139 17.44 15.04 1.89
C SER A 139 16.88 14.43 3.18
N PHE A 140 15.69 13.83 3.14
CA PHE A 140 15.05 13.27 4.32
C PHE A 140 15.68 11.92 4.69
N ALA A 141 16.11 11.79 5.95
CA ALA A 141 16.66 10.56 6.49
C ALA A 141 15.82 10.09 7.68
N PHE A 142 15.34 8.86 7.62
CA PHE A 142 14.66 8.22 8.73
C PHE A 142 15.67 7.75 9.78
N PRO A 143 15.31 7.74 11.07
CA PRO A 143 16.04 6.96 12.07
C PRO A 143 16.11 5.50 11.62
N THR A 144 17.22 4.80 11.86
CA THR A 144 17.34 3.38 11.49
C THR A 144 16.43 2.53 12.37
N VAL A 145 15.40 1.93 11.77
CA VAL A 145 14.47 0.98 12.39
C VAL A 145 14.47 -0.28 11.53
N ALA A 146 14.68 -1.43 12.17
CA ALA A 146 14.62 -2.72 11.49
C ALA A 146 13.17 -3.13 11.25
N ALA A 147 12.90 -3.81 10.13
CA ALA A 147 11.60 -4.39 9.86
C ALA A 147 11.22 -5.43 10.93
N CYS A 148 9.94 -5.45 11.29
CA CYS A 148 9.40 -6.51 12.13
C CYS A 148 9.20 -7.78 11.31
N SER A 149 9.45 -8.94 11.93
CA SER A 149 9.05 -10.20 11.32
C SER A 149 7.53 -10.32 11.27
N TRP A 150 6.98 -10.78 10.15
CA TRP A 150 5.56 -11.05 9.99
C TRP A 150 5.03 -12.03 11.05
N SER A 151 5.87 -12.95 11.53
CA SER A 151 5.54 -13.88 12.61
C SER A 151 5.24 -13.19 13.94
N THR A 152 5.79 -11.99 14.18
CA THR A 152 5.49 -11.20 15.37
C THR A 152 4.19 -10.40 15.22
N ILE A 153 3.82 -10.09 13.97
CA ILE A 153 2.64 -9.29 13.63
C ILE A 153 1.38 -10.16 13.67
N PHE A 154 1.48 -11.39 13.17
CA PHE A 154 0.38 -12.35 13.15
C PHE A 154 0.49 -13.33 14.31
N ARG A 155 -0.53 -13.39 15.17
CA ARG A 155 -0.56 -14.29 16.34
C ARG A 155 -0.85 -15.76 15.99
N LYS A 156 -1.38 -16.01 14.80
CA LYS A 156 -1.74 -17.33 14.28
C LYS A 156 -0.73 -17.74 13.23
N THR A 157 -0.57 -19.03 13.01
CA THR A 157 0.16 -19.56 11.85
C THR A 157 -0.53 -19.05 10.59
N VAL A 158 0.17 -18.23 9.81
CA VAL A 158 -0.27 -17.73 8.51
C VAL A 158 0.46 -18.52 7.44
N MET A 159 -0.24 -18.82 6.35
CA MET A 159 0.32 -19.47 5.18
C MET A 159 1.49 -18.65 4.61
N PRO A 160 2.67 -19.24 4.36
CA PRO A 160 3.85 -18.53 3.84
C PRO A 160 3.55 -17.74 2.56
N GLU A 161 2.76 -18.31 1.67
CA GLU A 161 2.35 -17.71 0.40
C GLU A 161 1.54 -16.42 0.63
N PHE A 162 0.73 -16.36 1.69
CA PHE A 162 0.01 -15.13 2.02
C PHE A 162 0.97 -14.04 2.51
N ILE A 163 1.99 -14.40 3.29
CA ILE A 163 3.00 -13.46 3.76
C ILE A 163 3.78 -12.89 2.57
N THR A 164 4.14 -13.74 1.61
CA THR A 164 4.78 -13.30 0.36
C THR A 164 3.89 -12.30 -0.38
N LEU A 165 2.64 -12.65 -0.66
CA LEU A 165 1.69 -11.76 -1.34
C LEU A 165 1.56 -10.41 -0.61
N LEU A 166 1.42 -10.44 0.71
CA LEU A 166 1.30 -9.24 1.52
C LEU A 166 2.55 -8.35 1.43
N SER A 167 3.73 -8.97 1.44
CA SER A 167 5.00 -8.25 1.28
C SER A 167 5.13 -7.62 -0.11
N GLU A 168 4.57 -8.23 -1.15
CA GLU A 168 4.58 -7.67 -2.51
C GLU A 168 3.60 -6.49 -2.68
N PHE A 169 2.49 -6.47 -1.92
CA PHE A 169 1.59 -5.31 -1.86
C PHE A 169 2.19 -4.14 -1.06
N LEU A 170 2.79 -4.43 0.10
CA LEU A 170 3.24 -3.43 1.07
C LEU A 170 4.68 -2.98 0.80
N GLN A 171 4.92 -2.45 -0.40
CA GLN A 171 6.19 -1.85 -0.81
C GLN A 171 6.14 -0.32 -0.70
N TYR A 172 7.23 0.28 -0.19
CA TYR A 172 7.39 1.74 -0.17
C TYR A 172 7.43 2.32 -1.59
N ASP A 173 8.14 1.66 -2.49
CA ASP A 173 8.20 2.05 -3.90
C ASP A 173 6.87 1.67 -4.58
N PRO A 174 6.08 2.64 -5.10
CA PRO A 174 4.80 2.35 -5.73
C PRO A 174 4.92 1.49 -6.99
N GLU A 175 6.03 1.59 -7.72
CA GLU A 175 6.23 0.81 -8.96
C GLU A 175 6.56 -0.65 -8.67
N ALA A 176 7.22 -0.91 -7.54
CA ALA A 176 7.59 -2.25 -7.07
C ALA A 176 6.41 -3.06 -6.52
N ARG A 177 5.23 -2.46 -6.36
CA ARG A 177 4.02 -3.17 -5.92
C ARG A 177 3.50 -4.11 -7.02
N ILE A 178 3.12 -5.32 -6.61
CA ILE A 178 2.51 -6.33 -7.47
C ILE A 178 1.28 -5.80 -8.20
N LYS A 179 1.15 -6.07 -9.51
CA LYS A 179 0.00 -5.60 -10.29
C LYS A 179 -1.25 -6.43 -9.98
N PRO A 180 -2.47 -5.90 -10.21
CA PRO A 180 -3.71 -6.60 -9.86
C PRO A 180 -3.82 -8.02 -10.44
N LEU A 181 -3.53 -8.19 -11.73
CA LEU A 181 -3.62 -9.49 -12.40
C LEU A 181 -2.55 -10.47 -11.91
N GLU A 182 -1.34 -9.97 -11.63
CA GLU A 182 -0.26 -10.77 -11.04
C GLU A 182 -0.63 -11.23 -9.63
N ALA A 183 -1.24 -10.34 -8.83
CA ALA A 183 -1.72 -10.67 -7.49
C ALA A 183 -2.83 -11.72 -7.53
N CYS A 184 -3.78 -11.59 -8.47
CA CYS A 184 -4.78 -12.64 -8.70
C CYS A 184 -4.11 -13.97 -9.02
N ALA A 185 -3.07 -13.98 -9.86
CA ALA A 185 -2.30 -15.17 -10.24
C ALA A 185 -1.36 -15.71 -9.14
N HIS A 186 -1.28 -15.06 -7.97
CA HIS A 186 -0.38 -15.48 -6.90
C HIS A 186 -0.76 -16.84 -6.31
N GLY A 187 0.23 -17.63 -5.89
CA GLY A 187 0.04 -19.00 -5.39
C GLY A 187 -0.84 -19.13 -4.14
N CYS A 188 -1.01 -18.01 -3.43
CA CYS A 188 -1.96 -17.88 -2.32
C CYS A 188 -3.41 -18.22 -2.72
N PHE A 189 -3.75 -18.10 -4.00
CA PHE A 189 -5.09 -18.36 -4.54
C PHE A 189 -5.16 -19.66 -5.35
N ASP A 190 -4.13 -20.51 -5.35
CA ASP A 190 -4.12 -21.74 -6.15
C ASP A 190 -5.24 -22.71 -5.73
N SER A 191 -5.59 -22.75 -4.44
CA SER A 191 -6.71 -23.56 -3.94
C SER A 191 -8.06 -23.14 -4.52
N LEU A 192 -8.22 -21.88 -4.95
CA LEU A 192 -9.44 -21.40 -5.61
C LEU A 192 -9.51 -21.87 -7.08
N ARG A 193 -8.37 -22.23 -7.67
CA ARG A 193 -8.24 -22.67 -9.07
C ARG A 193 -8.48 -24.17 -9.26
N GLU A 194 -8.60 -24.91 -8.17
CA GLU A 194 -8.92 -26.33 -8.19
C GLU A 194 -10.38 -26.56 -8.64
N GLU A 195 -10.63 -27.58 -9.47
CA GLU A 195 -11.98 -27.87 -10.01
C GLU A 195 -12.99 -28.24 -8.91
N GLN A 196 -12.49 -28.88 -7.86
CA GLN A 196 -13.21 -29.27 -6.66
C GLN A 196 -13.36 -28.16 -5.62
N ALA A 197 -12.81 -26.96 -5.87
CA ALA A 197 -12.88 -25.88 -4.89
C ALA A 197 -14.33 -25.46 -4.61
N ARG A 198 -14.67 -25.32 -3.33
CA ARG A 198 -16.00 -24.95 -2.85
C ARG A 198 -15.87 -23.88 -1.77
N CYS A 199 -16.92 -23.10 -1.60
CA CYS A 199 -17.06 -22.19 -0.48
C CYS A 199 -17.09 -22.98 0.84
N PRO A 200 -16.76 -22.35 2.00
CA PRO A 200 -16.80 -23.02 3.30
C PRO A 200 -18.18 -23.58 3.71
N ASP A 201 -19.26 -23.08 3.09
CA ASP A 201 -20.64 -23.55 3.25
C ASP A 201 -20.98 -24.75 2.34
N GLY A 202 -20.02 -25.24 1.56
CA GLY A 202 -20.19 -26.34 0.60
C GLY A 202 -20.75 -25.93 -0.77
N GLN A 203 -21.10 -24.65 -0.97
CA GLN A 203 -21.60 -24.16 -2.26
C GLN A 203 -20.47 -24.08 -3.30
N PRO A 204 -20.79 -24.18 -4.61
CA PRO A 204 -19.81 -23.92 -5.65
C PRO A 204 -19.27 -22.49 -5.54
N LEU A 205 -18.01 -22.29 -5.94
CA LEU A 205 -17.46 -20.95 -6.12
C LEU A 205 -18.29 -20.18 -7.17
N PRO A 206 -18.31 -18.84 -7.11
CA PRO A 206 -18.99 -18.02 -8.11
C PRO A 206 -18.57 -18.42 -9.54
N PRO A 207 -19.54 -18.64 -10.46
CA PRO A 207 -19.24 -19.13 -11.81
C PRO A 207 -18.40 -18.13 -12.62
N ASP A 208 -18.48 -16.86 -12.27
CA ASP A 208 -17.83 -15.75 -12.93
C ASP A 208 -16.38 -15.51 -12.44
N LEU A 209 -15.83 -16.36 -11.57
CA LEU A 209 -14.51 -16.13 -10.99
C LEU A 209 -13.37 -16.09 -12.03
N PHE A 210 -13.55 -16.76 -13.18
CA PHE A 210 -12.55 -16.90 -14.23
C PHE A 210 -12.97 -16.25 -15.56
N ASN A 211 -14.06 -15.48 -15.58
CA ASN A 211 -14.65 -14.93 -16.82
C ASN A 211 -13.97 -13.62 -17.29
N LEU A 212 -12.65 -13.61 -17.41
CA LEU A 212 -11.88 -12.42 -17.77
C LEU A 212 -12.36 -11.78 -19.07
N THR A 213 -12.65 -10.48 -19.02
CA THR A 213 -13.10 -9.73 -20.19
C THR A 213 -11.96 -9.47 -21.17
N GLN A 214 -12.29 -9.21 -22.44
CA GLN A 214 -11.34 -8.78 -23.47
C GLN A 214 -10.47 -7.58 -23.02
N ARG A 215 -11.00 -6.69 -22.17
CA ARG A 215 -10.27 -5.54 -21.66
C ARG A 215 -9.18 -5.94 -20.67
N GLU A 216 -9.46 -6.92 -19.81
CA GLU A 216 -8.50 -7.44 -18.83
C GLU A 216 -7.42 -8.28 -19.50
N LEU A 217 -7.80 -9.05 -20.54
CA LEU A 217 -6.86 -9.86 -21.32
C LEU A 217 -5.82 -9.03 -22.07
N ARG A 218 -6.14 -7.80 -22.48
CA ARG A 218 -5.15 -6.89 -23.14
C ARG A 218 -3.95 -6.57 -22.26
N SER A 219 -4.14 -6.55 -20.95
CA SER A 219 -3.08 -6.29 -19.97
C SER A 219 -2.46 -7.57 -19.41
N CYS A 220 -2.88 -8.73 -19.93
CA CYS A 220 -2.47 -10.05 -19.48
C CYS A 220 -1.43 -10.64 -20.44
N SER A 221 -0.29 -11.08 -19.93
CA SER A 221 0.65 -11.89 -20.73
C SER A 221 0.08 -13.30 -20.93
N ALA A 222 0.57 -14.03 -21.95
CA ALA A 222 0.14 -15.40 -22.18
C ALA A 222 0.35 -16.31 -20.95
N SER A 223 1.49 -16.16 -20.26
CA SER A 223 1.81 -16.91 -19.04
C SER A 223 0.90 -16.57 -17.85
N LEU A 224 0.52 -15.29 -17.69
CA LEU A 224 -0.44 -14.90 -16.67
C LEU A 224 -1.83 -15.43 -16.98
N HIS A 225 -2.23 -15.45 -18.25
CA HIS A 225 -3.52 -15.97 -18.66
C HIS A 225 -3.67 -17.47 -18.35
N GLU A 226 -2.65 -18.27 -18.67
CA GLU A 226 -2.61 -19.70 -18.34
C GLU A 226 -2.73 -19.96 -16.83
N ARG A 227 -2.12 -19.10 -16.01
CA ARG A 227 -2.23 -19.21 -14.56
C ARG A 227 -3.60 -18.73 -14.05
N LEU A 228 -4.14 -17.67 -14.65
CA LEU A 228 -5.40 -17.03 -14.25
C LEU A 228 -6.64 -17.87 -14.60
N VAL A 229 -6.63 -18.55 -15.74
CA VAL A 229 -7.76 -19.34 -16.24
C VAL A 229 -7.40 -20.83 -16.20
N PRO A 230 -7.94 -21.60 -15.24
CA PRO A 230 -7.65 -23.03 -15.14
C PRO A 230 -8.08 -23.80 -16.40
N ALA A 231 -7.32 -24.85 -16.73
CA ALA A 231 -7.58 -25.67 -17.92
C ALA A 231 -9.00 -26.29 -17.94
N TRP A 232 -9.52 -26.70 -16.77
CA TRP A 232 -10.87 -27.24 -16.64
C TRP A 232 -11.95 -26.21 -16.97
N HIS A 233 -11.72 -24.92 -16.68
CA HIS A 233 -12.65 -23.84 -16.99
C HIS A 233 -12.61 -23.49 -18.49
N ALA A 234 -11.40 -23.42 -19.06
CA ALA A 234 -11.21 -23.19 -20.49
C ALA A 234 -11.87 -24.28 -21.35
N ALA A 235 -11.74 -25.56 -20.95
CA ALA A 235 -12.38 -26.68 -21.66
C ALA A 235 -13.92 -26.62 -21.66
N ARG A 236 -14.52 -25.97 -20.67
CA ARG A 236 -15.98 -25.84 -20.52
C ARG A 236 -16.55 -24.59 -21.19
N CYS A 237 -15.71 -23.63 -21.55
CA CYS A 237 -16.11 -22.41 -22.25
C CYS A 237 -15.74 -22.51 -23.75
N PRO A 238 -16.69 -22.72 -24.67
CA PRO A 238 -16.42 -22.84 -26.10
C PRO A 238 -16.05 -21.47 -26.68
N GLY A 239 -14.77 -21.11 -26.63
CA GLY A 239 -14.25 -19.85 -27.18
C GLY A 239 -12.74 -19.63 -27.05
N SER A 240 -11.99 -20.48 -26.35
CA SER A 240 -10.53 -20.37 -26.24
C SER A 240 -9.80 -21.06 -27.41
N PRO A 241 -8.69 -20.49 -27.92
CA PRO A 241 -7.92 -21.12 -28.99
C PRO A 241 -7.34 -22.47 -28.53
N PRO A 242 -7.21 -23.44 -29.45
CA PRO A 242 -6.77 -24.79 -29.11
C PRO A 242 -5.35 -24.77 -28.54
N GLN A 243 -5.13 -25.49 -27.44
CA GLN A 243 -3.80 -25.73 -26.90
C GLN A 243 -2.93 -26.43 -27.95
N PRO A 244 -1.64 -26.06 -28.11
CA PRO A 244 -0.73 -26.83 -28.95
C PRO A 244 -0.50 -28.19 -28.30
N GLN A 245 -0.91 -29.25 -29.01
CA GLN A 245 -0.66 -30.63 -28.61
C GLN A 245 0.86 -30.84 -28.49
N ALA A 246 1.30 -31.28 -27.31
CA ALA A 246 2.65 -31.79 -27.12
C ALA A 246 2.81 -33.04 -28.00
N ALA A 247 3.69 -32.94 -29.00
CA ALA A 247 4.14 -34.08 -29.79
C ALA A 247 4.84 -35.09 -28.85
N GLY A 248 4.49 -36.37 -29.02
CA GLY A 248 5.01 -37.49 -28.23
C GLY A 248 6.42 -37.94 -28.59
#